data_AF-A0A3M1MUU5-F1
#
_entry.id   AF-A0A3M1MUU5-F1
#
_cell.length_a   1.000
_cell.length_b   1.000
_cell.length_c   1.000
_cell.angle_alpha   90.00
_cell.angle_beta   90.00
_cell.angle_gamma   90.00
#
_symmetry.space_group_name_H-M   'P 1'
#
loop_
_entity.id
_entity.type
_entity.pdbx_description
1 polymer ?
#
loop_
_entity_poly.entity_id
_entity_poly.type
_entity_poly.pdbx_seq_one_letter_code
_entity_poly.pdbx_strand_id
1 'polypeptide(L)' 'QLDWYGDPVEKKIASLVQDATTIRFDASDLMPGEVGAGSFWKAMTDWVSGSVDLSTALAEIDASWPK' A
#
# COMPACT_ATOMS: atom_id res chain seq x y z
N GLN A 1 12.29 -23.34 10.76
CA GLN A 1 11.64 -22.61 9.65
C GLN A 1 12.51 -21.46 9.10
N LEU A 2 13.35 -20.79 9.89
CA LEU A 2 14.32 -19.81 9.33
C LEU A 2 15.41 -20.45 8.44
N ASP A 3 15.63 -21.75 8.59
CA ASP A 3 16.52 -22.59 7.79
C ASP A 3 16.04 -22.80 6.34
N TRP A 4 14.79 -22.48 6.02
CA TRP A 4 14.27 -22.51 4.64
C TRP A 4 14.80 -21.36 3.78
N TYR A 5 15.27 -20.27 4.42
CA TYR A 5 15.84 -19.11 3.74
C TYR A 5 17.35 -19.28 3.60
N GLY A 6 17.80 -19.62 2.40
CA GLY A 6 19.21 -19.83 2.08
C GLY A 6 20.00 -18.52 1.99
N ASP A 7 19.32 -17.41 1.68
CA ASP A 7 19.92 -16.08 1.64
C ASP A 7 19.89 -15.40 3.03
N PRO A 8 21.03 -14.83 3.50
CA PRO A 8 21.09 -14.16 4.80
C PRO A 8 20.14 -12.97 4.97
N VAL A 9 19.84 -12.24 3.89
CA VAL A 9 18.93 -11.09 3.91
C VAL A 9 17.49 -11.59 4.06
N GLU A 10 17.09 -12.58 3.27
CA GLU A 10 15.76 -13.20 3.37
C GLU A 10 15.52 -13.78 4.77
N LYS A 11 16.53 -14.47 5.33
CA LYS A 11 16.47 -15.02 6.69
C LYS A 11 16.27 -13.93 7.75
N LYS A 12 16.91 -12.77 7.57
CA LYS A 12 16.75 -11.62 8.47
C LYS A 12 15.35 -11.02 8.36
N ILE A 13 14.82 -10.89 7.15
CA ILE A 13 13.43 -10.42 6.93
C ILE A 13 12.43 -11.38 7.58
N ALA A 14 12.61 -12.69 7.41
CA ALA A 14 11.75 -13.70 8.02
C ALA A 14 11.80 -13.67 9.56
N SER A 15 12.97 -13.42 10.16
CA SER A 15 13.09 -13.23 11.61
C SER A 15 12.31 -12.00 12.08
N LEU A 16 12.43 -10.87 11.37
CA LEU A 16 11.68 -9.65 11.71
C LEU A 16 10.17 -9.90 11.73
N VAL A 17 9.66 -10.69 10.79
CA VAL A 17 8.23 -11.05 10.72
C VAL A 17 7.85 -12.01 11.85
N GLN A 18 8.69 -12.99 12.20
CA GLN A 18 8.43 -13.93 13.31
C GLN A 18 8.41 -13.25 14.68
N ASP A 19 9.29 -12.26 14.89
CA ASP A 19 9.42 -11.55 16.15
C ASP A 19 8.41 -10.39 16.29
N ALA A 20 7.72 -10.01 15.21
CA ALA A 20 6.77 -8.91 15.21
C ALA A 20 5.50 -9.27 16.00
N THR A 21 5.08 -8.36 16.89
CA THR A 21 3.78 -8.47 17.59
C THR A 21 2.60 -8.10 16.69
N THR A 22 2.85 -7.43 15.57
CA THR A 22 1.83 -7.01 14.61
C THR A 22 2.43 -6.95 13.22
N ILE A 23 1.71 -7.50 12.25
CA ILE A 23 2.02 -7.39 10.83
C ILE A 23 0.90 -6.56 10.19
N ARG A 24 1.29 -5.58 9.37
CA ARG A 24 0.36 -4.85 8.49
C ARG A 24 0.74 -5.16 7.06
N PHE A 25 -0.27 -5.51 6.27
CA PHE A 25 -0.14 -5.79 4.85
C PHE A 25 -0.99 -4.78 4.10
N ASP A 26 -0.37 -4.03 3.19
CA ASP A 26 -1.08 -3.12 2.30
C ASP A 26 -1.43 -3.89 1.02
N ALA A 27 -2.72 -4.21 0.86
CA ALA A 27 -3.24 -5.02 -0.25
C ALA A 27 -3.56 -4.16 -1.48
N SER A 28 -2.72 -3.17 -1.79
CA SER A 28 -2.93 -2.21 -2.88
C SER A 28 -3.07 -2.87 -4.25
N ASP A 29 -2.41 -4.02 -4.46
CA ASP A 29 -2.57 -4.86 -5.66
C ASP A 29 -3.99 -5.44 -5.84
N LEU A 30 -4.80 -5.50 -4.77
CA LEU A 30 -6.19 -5.95 -4.84
C LEU A 30 -7.17 -4.82 -5.17
N MET A 31 -6.72 -3.57 -5.25
CA MET A 31 -7.58 -2.48 -5.69
C MET A 31 -8.01 -2.70 -7.15
N PRO A 32 -9.27 -2.37 -7.52
CA PRO A 32 -9.68 -2.31 -8.90
C PRO A 32 -8.73 -1.41 -9.70
N GLY A 33 -8.45 -1.75 -10.96
CA GLY A 33 -7.50 -0.99 -11.79
C GLY A 33 -7.86 0.50 -11.90
N GLU A 34 -9.15 0.81 -11.96
CA GLU A 34 -9.70 2.18 -11.98
C GLU A 34 -9.34 2.99 -10.72
N VAL A 35 -9.15 2.30 -9.59
CA VAL A 35 -8.74 2.88 -8.31
C VAL A 35 -7.21 2.91 -8.22
N GLY A 36 -6.59 1.72 -8.18
CA GLY A 36 -5.17 1.56 -7.85
C GLY A 36 -4.20 2.10 -8.91
N ALA A 37 -4.56 2.01 -10.19
CA ALA A 37 -3.77 2.59 -11.28
C ALA A 37 -4.35 3.92 -11.79
N GLY A 38 -5.53 4.33 -11.30
CA GLY A 38 -6.28 5.49 -11.77
C GLY A 38 -6.41 6.59 -10.72
N SER A 39 -7.57 6.64 -10.07
CA SER A 39 -7.94 7.72 -9.14
C SER A 39 -6.92 7.93 -8.02
N PHE A 40 -6.34 6.85 -7.48
CA PHE A 40 -5.32 6.91 -6.45
C PHE A 40 -4.12 7.76 -6.89
N TRP A 41 -3.49 7.42 -8.00
CA TRP A 41 -2.30 8.14 -8.46
C TRP A 41 -2.58 9.59 -8.81
N LYS A 42 -3.73 9.86 -9.43
CA LYS A 42 -4.13 11.22 -9.75
C LYS A 42 -4.31 12.06 -8.48
N ALA A 43 -5.14 11.60 -7.54
CA ALA A 43 -5.44 12.34 -6.32
C ALA A 43 -4.19 12.56 -5.45
N MET A 44 -3.29 11.56 -5.37
CA MET A 44 -2.02 11.71 -4.65
C MET A 44 -1.08 12.72 -5.33
N THR A 45 -1.06 12.77 -6.66
CA THR A 45 -0.27 13.78 -7.41
C THR A 45 -0.85 15.17 -7.21
N ASP A 46 -2.17 15.30 -7.24
CA ASP A 46 -2.86 16.58 -7.02
C ASP A 46 -2.64 17.08 -5.58
N TRP A 47 -2.63 16.18 -4.59
CA TRP A 47 -2.29 16.53 -3.20
C TRP A 47 -0.82 16.97 -3.05
N VAL A 48 0.13 16.20 -3.57
CA VAL A 48 1.57 16.52 -3.46
C VAL A 48 1.91 17.82 -4.19
N SER A 49 1.24 18.10 -5.32
CA SER A 49 1.40 19.36 -6.05
C SER A 49 0.71 20.55 -5.38
N GLY A 50 -0.11 20.32 -4.35
CA GLY A 50 -0.87 21.35 -3.64
C GLY A 50 -2.14 21.80 -4.37
N SER A 51 -2.57 21.07 -5.40
CA SER A 51 -3.80 21.36 -6.15
C SER A 51 -5.06 21.04 -5.33
N VAL A 52 -4.99 20.05 -4.43
CA VAL A 52 -6.04 19.69 -3.47
C VAL A 52 -5.47 19.43 -2.08
N ASP A 53 -6.30 19.55 -1.04
CA ASP A 53 -5.93 19.10 0.30
C ASP A 53 -6.06 17.57 0.45
N LEU A 54 -5.46 17.03 1.52
CA LEU A 54 -5.44 15.60 1.78
C LEU A 54 -6.86 15.02 1.95
N SER A 55 -7.77 15.75 2.60
CA SER A 55 -9.15 15.27 2.80
C SER A 55 -9.89 15.10 1.47
N THR A 56 -9.69 16.03 0.54
CA THR A 56 -10.28 16.00 -0.79
C THR A 56 -9.72 14.84 -1.60
N ALA A 57 -8.39 14.69 -1.62
CA ALA A 57 -7.74 13.57 -2.30
C ALA A 57 -8.25 12.21 -1.81
N LEU A 58 -8.36 12.01 -0.48
CA LEU A 58 -8.86 10.76 0.08
C LEU A 58 -10.33 10.50 -0.26
N ALA A 59 -11.18 11.54 -0.24
CA ALA A 59 -12.59 11.41 -0.61
C ALA A 59 -12.78 11.06 -2.09
N GLU A 60 -11.96 11.62 -2.99
CA GLU A 60 -11.99 11.29 -4.42
C GLU A 60 -11.59 9.83 -4.69
N ILE A 61 -10.59 9.32 -3.98
CA ILE A 61 -10.16 7.92 -4.07
C ILE A 61 -11.28 7.00 -3.58
N ASP A 62 -11.87 7.29 -2.41
CA ASP A 62 -12.93 6.48 -1.81
C ASP A 62 -14.19 6.44 -2.70
N ALA A 63 -14.56 7.56 -3.32
CA ALA A 63 -15.70 7.64 -4.22
C ALA A 63 -15.51 6.88 -5.55
N SER A 64 -14.28 6.50 -5.90
CA SER A 64 -13.97 5.89 -7.19
C SER A 64 -14.13 4.37 -7.25
N TRP A 65 -14.45 3.73 -6.12
CA TRP A 65 -14.63 2.28 -6.08
C TRP A 65 -15.87 1.84 -6.89
N PRO A 66 -15.75 0.79 -7.72
CA PRO A 66 -16.89 0.19 -8.42
C PRO A 66 -17.95 -0.34 -7.44
N LYS A 67 -19.23 -0.29 -7.86
CA LYS A 67 -20.37 -0.79 -7.09
C LYS A 67 -20.77 -2.21 -7.50
#